data_AF-A0A939JBP1-F1
#
_entry.id   AF-A0A939JBP1-F1
#
_cell.length_a   1.000
_cell.length_b   1.000
_cell.length_c   1.000
_cell.angle_alpha   90.00
_cell.angle_beta   90.00
_cell.angle_gamma   90.00
#
_symmetry.space_group_name_H-M   'P 1'
#
loop_
_entity.id
_entity.type
_entity.pdbx_description
1 polymer ?
#
loop_
_entity_poly.entity_id
_entity_poly.type
_entity_poly.pdbx_seq_one_letter_code
_entity_poly.pdbx_strand_id
1 'polypeptide(L)'
;MYLRIPYSSNTAIKNRFFSLLGIQAEVQKEIRALVKAWLKGNNEKILLIVDDIDRCNEDKIIQIIDSLRIMLEDNEISNKMVVLTAIDERLLKLAVKRKYFDFIDKDLSLKNKQIEAEKLSNKMVREYLDKLFIAGIKLGRLSLGDKIELFKAFTRGQVDTIKDTSQKTDNVQTTASVTKPIYHESQSINVDLYEQEEIEISQNSSKPFALSAKEFEFISNIIGNLDTEITPRQIRIYYYRYLLARNLLFKKYLNFSSQLQIEQVRHLLAGMLILKCFELDGIQETNKVSTNNNLHTITILGIQYKMNRDLIMEISSVVEMVVGY
;
A
#
# COMPACT_ATOMS: atom_id res chain seq x y z
N MET A 1 -83.07 6.10 14.29
CA MET A 1 -82.14 7.23 14.04
C MET A 1 -80.73 6.69 14.15
N TYR A 2 -80.17 6.21 13.03
CA TYR A 2 -78.81 5.66 12.97
C TYR A 2 -77.88 6.73 12.40
N LEU A 3 -76.93 7.19 13.21
CA LEU A 3 -75.87 8.11 12.80
C LEU A 3 -74.81 7.32 12.02
N ARG A 4 -74.77 7.56 10.71
CA ARG A 4 -73.79 7.01 9.78
C ARG A 4 -72.57 7.95 9.77
N ILE A 5 -71.46 7.52 10.33
CA ILE A 5 -70.19 8.25 10.27
C ILE A 5 -69.63 8.10 8.84
N PRO A 6 -69.26 9.18 8.13
CA PRO A 6 -68.77 9.09 6.77
C PRO A 6 -67.31 8.60 6.77
N TYR A 7 -67.07 7.49 6.07
CA TYR A 7 -65.74 7.13 5.61
C TYR A 7 -65.30 8.15 4.55
N SER A 8 -64.39 9.05 4.91
CA SER A 8 -63.59 9.77 3.92
C SER A 8 -62.19 10.06 4.49
N SER A 9 -61.20 9.99 3.60
CA SER A 9 -59.85 10.61 3.70
C SER A 9 -58.65 9.84 4.29
N ASN A 10 -58.52 8.51 4.12
CA ASN A 10 -57.26 7.84 4.50
C ASN A 10 -56.21 7.68 3.36
N THR A 11 -56.57 7.96 2.10
CA THR A 11 -55.68 7.77 0.94
C THR A 11 -54.98 9.06 0.49
N ALA A 12 -55.60 10.23 0.67
CA ALA A 12 -55.05 11.51 0.25
C ALA A 12 -53.92 12.03 1.19
N ILE A 13 -53.99 11.68 2.48
CA ILE A 13 -52.97 12.06 3.48
C ILE A 13 -51.68 11.25 3.25
N LYS A 14 -51.81 9.97 2.86
CA LYS A 14 -50.68 9.06 2.62
C LYS A 14 -49.73 9.55 1.52
N ASN A 15 -50.27 10.17 0.46
CA ASN A 15 -49.47 10.68 -0.65
C ASN A 15 -48.75 12.00 -0.33
N ARG A 16 -49.26 12.82 0.60
CA ARG A 16 -48.61 14.09 0.99
C ARG A 16 -47.41 13.92 1.93
N PHE A 17 -47.42 12.87 2.77
CA PHE A 17 -46.26 12.56 3.62
C PHE A 17 -45.13 11.88 2.85
N PHE A 18 -45.46 11.07 1.83
CA PHE A 18 -44.46 10.41 0.99
C PHE A 18 -43.63 11.42 0.17
N SER A 19 -44.27 12.47 -0.34
CA SER A 19 -43.57 13.59 -1.00
C SER A 19 -42.78 14.49 -0.05
N LEU A 20 -43.02 14.40 1.27
CA LEU A 20 -42.32 15.18 2.30
C LEU A 20 -41.15 14.42 2.95
N LEU A 21 -41.21 13.09 3.02
CA LEU A 21 -40.19 12.23 3.64
C LEU A 21 -39.01 11.90 2.71
N GLY A 22 -39.12 12.18 1.41
CA GLY A 22 -38.00 12.25 0.47
C GLY A 22 -37.32 10.92 0.13
N ILE A 23 -36.38 11.00 -0.82
CA ILE A 23 -35.54 9.89 -1.35
C ILE A 23 -34.88 9.09 -0.21
N GLN A 24 -34.53 9.73 0.90
CA GLN A 24 -33.93 9.09 2.07
C GLN A 24 -34.80 7.97 2.67
N ALA A 25 -36.11 8.21 2.82
CA ALA A 25 -37.02 7.21 3.37
C ALA A 25 -37.21 6.00 2.45
N GLU A 26 -37.14 6.23 1.13
CA GLU A 26 -37.18 5.19 0.11
C GLU A 26 -35.90 4.33 0.15
N VAL A 27 -34.73 4.97 0.16
CA VAL A 27 -33.43 4.28 0.27
C VAL A 27 -33.36 3.44 1.55
N GLN A 28 -33.77 3.98 2.70
CA GLN A 28 -33.78 3.21 3.95
C GLN A 28 -34.77 2.03 3.91
N LYS A 29 -35.91 2.18 3.23
CA LYS A 29 -36.88 1.08 3.05
C LYS A 29 -36.29 -0.05 2.19
N GLU A 30 -35.62 0.30 1.09
CA GLU A 30 -34.96 -0.67 0.22
C GLU A 30 -33.82 -1.39 0.94
N ILE A 31 -32.97 -0.65 1.67
CA ILE A 31 -31.85 -1.23 2.42
C ILE A 31 -32.39 -2.17 3.51
N ARG A 32 -33.46 -1.80 4.24
CA ARG A 32 -34.10 -2.70 5.21
C ARG A 32 -34.59 -3.99 4.56
N ALA A 33 -35.19 -3.91 3.38
CA ALA A 33 -35.63 -5.08 2.65
C ALA A 33 -34.45 -5.98 2.25
N LEU A 34 -33.36 -5.39 1.77
CA LEU A 34 -32.12 -6.10 1.43
C LEU A 34 -31.49 -6.78 2.64
N VAL A 35 -31.34 -6.05 3.75
CA VAL A 35 -30.78 -6.59 5.01
C VAL A 35 -31.62 -7.77 5.52
N LYS A 36 -32.96 -7.67 5.47
CA LYS A 36 -33.87 -8.77 5.86
C LYS A 36 -33.83 -9.95 4.89
N ALA A 37 -33.60 -9.71 3.62
CA ALA A 37 -33.48 -10.78 2.62
C ALA A 37 -32.16 -11.55 2.75
N TRP A 38 -31.07 -10.85 3.09
CA TRP A 38 -29.74 -11.47 3.25
C TRP A 38 -29.53 -12.15 4.59
N LEU A 39 -30.07 -11.59 5.68
CA LEU A 39 -29.89 -12.16 7.01
C LEU A 39 -31.11 -13.00 7.38
N LYS A 40 -30.90 -14.31 7.56
CA LYS A 40 -31.98 -15.24 7.94
C LYS A 40 -32.10 -15.39 9.45
N GLY A 41 -31.04 -15.05 10.20
CA GLY A 41 -30.98 -15.18 11.65
C GLY A 41 -30.90 -13.85 12.42
N ASN A 42 -31.25 -13.89 13.70
CA ASN A 42 -31.18 -12.72 14.57
C ASN A 42 -29.77 -12.32 14.99
N ASN A 43 -28.78 -13.21 14.88
CA ASN A 43 -27.41 -12.98 15.35
C ASN A 43 -26.41 -12.65 14.23
N GLU A 44 -26.84 -12.65 12.98
CA GLU A 44 -25.98 -12.34 11.84
C GLU A 44 -25.88 -10.82 11.66
N LYS A 45 -24.69 -10.34 11.28
CA LYS A 45 -24.43 -8.95 10.93
C LYS A 45 -23.68 -8.86 9.61
N ILE A 46 -23.93 -7.80 8.85
CA ILE A 46 -23.23 -7.46 7.61
C ILE A 46 -22.06 -6.54 7.98
N LEU A 47 -20.85 -6.90 7.54
CA LEU A 47 -19.71 -6.00 7.56
C LEU A 47 -19.56 -5.37 6.17
N LEU A 48 -19.84 -4.08 6.05
CA LEU A 48 -19.63 -3.30 4.83
C LEU A 48 -18.26 -2.64 4.89
N ILE A 49 -17.33 -3.10 4.06
CA ILE A 49 -16.00 -2.50 3.92
C ILE A 49 -16.04 -1.54 2.73
N VAL A 50 -15.70 -0.29 2.98
CA VAL A 50 -15.60 0.77 1.96
C VAL A 50 -14.15 1.23 1.90
N ASP A 51 -13.50 1.03 0.77
CA ASP A 51 -12.09 1.39 0.53
C ASP A 51 -11.97 2.44 -0.57
N ASP A 52 -10.78 3.02 -0.73
CA ASP A 52 -10.43 3.98 -1.78
C ASP A 52 -11.32 5.24 -1.84
N ILE A 53 -11.98 5.62 -0.72
CA ILE A 53 -12.80 6.84 -0.65
C ILE A 53 -11.95 8.07 -0.94
N ASP A 54 -10.69 8.05 -0.53
CA ASP A 54 -9.69 9.10 -0.72
C ASP A 54 -9.23 9.30 -2.18
N ARG A 55 -9.69 8.46 -3.13
CA ARG A 55 -9.53 8.71 -4.58
C ARG A 55 -10.57 9.67 -5.14
N CYS A 56 -11.59 10.02 -4.36
CA CYS A 56 -12.63 10.96 -4.75
C CYS A 56 -12.19 12.41 -4.50
N ASN A 57 -12.86 13.36 -5.16
CA ASN A 57 -12.75 14.78 -4.79
C ASN A 57 -13.41 15.04 -3.43
N GLU A 58 -13.10 16.18 -2.82
CA GLU A 58 -13.53 16.51 -1.46
C GLU A 58 -15.05 16.46 -1.27
N ASP A 59 -15.79 17.00 -2.24
CA ASP A 59 -17.26 17.03 -2.16
C ASP A 59 -17.86 15.62 -2.19
N LYS A 60 -17.32 14.73 -3.03
CA LYS A 60 -17.74 13.33 -3.08
C LYS A 60 -17.34 12.56 -1.82
N ILE A 61 -16.17 12.82 -1.25
CA ILE A 61 -15.75 12.22 0.03
C ILE A 61 -16.81 12.52 1.09
N ILE A 62 -17.20 13.80 1.23
CA ILE A 62 -18.22 14.22 2.20
C ILE A 62 -19.58 13.56 1.89
N GLN A 63 -20.02 13.56 0.63
CA GLN A 63 -21.30 12.96 0.25
C GLN A 63 -21.38 11.47 0.58
N ILE A 64 -20.32 10.71 0.28
CA ILE A 64 -20.25 9.27 0.58
C ILE A 64 -20.34 9.04 2.08
N ILE A 65 -19.54 9.76 2.86
CA ILE A 65 -19.47 9.61 4.31
C ILE A 65 -20.79 10.03 4.98
N ASP A 66 -21.38 11.15 4.59
CA ASP A 66 -22.69 11.59 5.10
C ASP A 66 -23.80 10.58 4.73
N SER A 67 -23.76 10.02 3.52
CA SER A 67 -24.74 9.01 3.09
C SER A 67 -24.63 7.71 3.91
N LEU A 68 -23.41 7.25 4.19
CA LEU A 68 -23.17 6.10 5.07
C LEU A 68 -23.69 6.38 6.48
N ARG A 69 -23.48 7.59 6.99
CA ARG A 69 -23.99 7.99 8.31
C ARG A 69 -25.51 7.97 8.35
N ILE A 70 -26.17 8.60 7.38
CA ILE A 70 -27.64 8.67 7.28
C ILE A 70 -28.28 7.28 7.21
N MET A 71 -27.65 6.36 6.48
CA MET A 71 -28.10 4.95 6.42
C MET A 71 -28.09 4.29 7.80
N LEU A 72 -27.08 4.58 8.62
CA LEU A 72 -26.91 4.01 9.96
C LEU A 72 -27.76 4.69 11.05
N GLU A 73 -28.53 5.73 10.73
CA GLU A 73 -29.50 6.32 11.66
C GLU A 73 -30.74 5.44 11.86
N ASP A 74 -31.02 4.51 10.94
CA ASP A 74 -32.10 3.53 11.09
C ASP A 74 -31.66 2.38 12.03
N ASN A 75 -32.38 2.21 13.13
CA ASN A 75 -32.09 1.20 14.14
C ASN A 75 -32.17 -0.25 13.62
N GLU A 76 -32.99 -0.55 12.62
CA GLU A 76 -33.03 -1.89 12.02
C GLU A 76 -31.74 -2.16 11.24
N ILE A 77 -31.22 -1.14 10.55
CA ILE A 77 -29.99 -1.24 9.77
C ILE A 77 -28.76 -1.27 10.70
N SER A 78 -28.63 -0.33 11.63
CA SER A 78 -27.45 -0.20 12.50
C SER A 78 -27.25 -1.38 13.46
N ASN A 79 -28.34 -2.05 13.86
CA ASN A 79 -28.24 -3.28 14.65
C ASN A 79 -27.70 -4.48 13.87
N LYS A 80 -27.81 -4.43 12.53
CA LYS A 80 -27.48 -5.52 11.61
C LYS A 80 -26.30 -5.24 10.70
N MET A 81 -25.77 -4.02 10.69
CA MET A 81 -24.68 -3.62 9.81
C MET A 81 -23.58 -2.89 10.59
N VAL A 82 -22.34 -3.25 10.30
CA VAL A 82 -21.13 -2.54 10.72
C VAL A 82 -20.46 -2.01 9.47
N VAL A 83 -20.12 -0.73 9.46
CA VAL A 83 -19.40 -0.10 8.34
C VAL A 83 -17.96 0.14 8.76
N LEU A 84 -17.02 -0.34 7.95
CA LEU A 84 -15.59 -0.10 8.09
C LEU A 84 -15.12 0.69 6.87
N THR A 85 -14.61 1.89 7.10
CA THR A 85 -14.09 2.76 6.04
C THR A 85 -12.57 2.84 6.11
N ALA A 86 -11.89 2.53 5.00
CA ALA A 86 -10.49 2.84 4.79
C ALA A 86 -10.38 4.16 4.03
N ILE A 87 -9.74 5.15 4.65
CA ILE A 87 -9.59 6.50 4.11
C ILE A 87 -8.33 7.17 4.66
N ASP A 88 -7.57 7.90 3.82
CA ASP A 88 -6.49 8.75 4.29
C ASP A 88 -7.07 9.90 5.12
N GLU A 89 -6.71 9.92 6.41
CA GLU A 89 -7.16 10.94 7.37
C GLU A 89 -6.84 12.37 6.89
N ARG A 90 -5.74 12.59 6.19
CA ARG A 90 -5.34 13.92 5.70
C ARG A 90 -6.32 14.42 4.65
N LEU A 91 -6.70 13.56 3.70
CA LEU A 91 -7.66 13.88 2.64
C LEU A 91 -9.07 14.07 3.21
N LEU A 92 -9.48 13.23 4.16
CA LEU A 92 -10.74 13.42 4.86
C LEU A 92 -10.77 14.75 5.62
N LYS A 93 -9.73 15.08 6.40
CA LYS A 93 -9.65 16.37 7.11
C LYS A 93 -9.71 17.53 6.14
N LEU A 94 -9.01 17.46 5.01
CA LEU A 94 -9.06 18.49 3.98
C LEU A 94 -10.47 18.69 3.43
N ALA A 95 -11.17 17.60 3.12
CA ALA A 95 -12.53 17.64 2.62
C ALA A 95 -13.49 18.29 3.62
N VAL A 96 -13.34 17.98 4.91
CA VAL A 96 -14.13 18.57 5.99
C VAL A 96 -13.82 20.07 6.14
N LYS A 97 -12.55 20.46 6.09
CA LYS A 97 -12.15 21.88 6.13
C LYS A 97 -12.80 22.66 4.98
N ARG A 98 -12.85 22.08 3.78
CA ARG A 98 -13.50 22.66 2.61
C ARG A 98 -15.01 22.82 2.80
N LYS A 99 -15.70 21.81 3.35
CA LYS A 99 -17.14 21.85 3.67
C LYS A 99 -17.52 23.05 4.56
N TYR A 100 -16.66 23.41 5.51
CA TYR A 100 -16.93 24.49 6.47
C TYR A 100 -16.24 25.82 6.13
N PHE A 101 -15.55 25.91 5.00
CA PHE A 101 -14.74 27.08 4.63
C PHE A 101 -15.55 28.38 4.65
N ASP A 102 -16.74 28.38 4.03
CA ASP A 102 -17.61 29.55 3.94
C ASP A 102 -18.16 30.02 5.29
N PHE A 103 -18.27 29.14 6.28
CA PHE A 103 -18.71 29.49 7.63
C PHE A 103 -17.56 30.13 8.42
N ILE A 104 -16.35 29.63 8.24
CA ILE A 104 -15.14 30.14 8.88
C ILE A 104 -14.80 31.53 8.35
N ASP A 105 -14.90 31.75 7.04
CA ASP A 105 -14.55 33.04 6.42
C ASP A 105 -15.50 34.18 6.83
N LYS A 106 -16.78 33.88 7.05
CA LYS A 106 -17.80 34.85 7.50
C LYS A 106 -17.66 35.26 8.96
N ASP A 107 -17.19 34.37 9.82
CA ASP A 107 -17.06 34.60 11.27
C ASP A 107 -15.77 35.38 11.63
N LEU A 108 -14.78 35.34 10.73
CA LEU A 108 -13.46 35.95 10.94
C LEU A 108 -13.33 37.35 10.34
N SER A 109 -14.18 38.30 10.75
CA SER A 109 -14.14 39.68 10.25
C SER A 109 -13.13 40.61 10.97
N LEU A 110 -12.10 40.11 11.68
CA LEU A 110 -11.11 40.97 12.38
C LEU A 110 -9.67 40.43 12.37
N LYS A 111 -8.70 41.35 12.44
CA LYS A 111 -7.25 41.18 12.27
C LYS A 111 -6.60 40.42 13.44
N ASN A 112 -6.49 39.08 13.34
CA ASN A 112 -5.48 38.19 13.98
C ASN A 112 -5.62 36.74 13.43
N LYS A 113 -5.92 36.64 12.12
CA LYS A 113 -6.78 35.61 11.51
C LYS A 113 -6.25 34.17 11.45
N GLN A 114 -4.96 33.93 11.21
CA GLN A 114 -4.54 32.58 10.78
C GLN A 114 -4.58 31.52 11.89
N ILE A 115 -4.04 31.85 13.07
CA ILE A 115 -3.96 30.88 14.19
C ILE A 115 -5.36 30.58 14.75
N GLU A 116 -6.23 31.59 14.84
CA GLU A 116 -7.62 31.42 15.30
C GLU A 116 -8.47 30.68 14.27
N ALA A 117 -8.32 30.97 12.98
CA ALA A 117 -8.98 30.23 11.90
C ALA A 117 -8.59 28.76 11.91
N GLU A 118 -7.31 28.45 12.09
CA GLU A 118 -6.83 27.08 12.14
C GLU A 118 -7.36 26.33 13.37
N LYS A 119 -7.39 26.97 14.54
CA LYS A 119 -7.99 26.40 15.76
C LYS A 119 -9.48 26.10 15.57
N LEU A 120 -10.25 27.05 15.00
CA LEU A 120 -11.67 26.87 14.73
C LEU A 120 -11.90 25.74 13.72
N SER A 121 -11.13 25.75 12.63
CA SER A 121 -11.15 24.72 11.60
C SER A 121 -10.87 23.33 12.17
N ASN A 122 -9.83 23.18 13.00
CA ASN A 122 -9.48 21.90 13.62
C ASN A 122 -10.56 21.45 14.63
N LYS A 123 -11.22 22.37 15.33
CA LYS A 123 -12.36 22.06 16.20
C LYS A 123 -13.55 21.52 15.40
N MET A 124 -13.92 22.19 14.31
CA MET A 124 -15.01 21.74 13.43
C MET A 124 -14.72 20.37 12.81
N VAL A 125 -13.48 20.16 12.37
CA VAL A 125 -13.02 18.86 11.85
C VAL A 125 -13.19 17.76 12.89
N ARG A 126 -12.74 18.00 14.13
CA ARG A 126 -12.89 17.02 15.21
C ARG A 126 -14.36 16.71 15.50
N GLU A 127 -15.20 17.74 15.64
CA GLU A 127 -16.64 17.56 15.89
C GLU A 127 -17.31 16.77 14.76
N TYR A 128 -16.93 17.04 13.51
CA TYR A 128 -17.45 16.31 12.37
C TYR A 128 -17.01 14.83 12.41
N LEU A 129 -15.74 14.53 12.71
CA LEU A 129 -15.26 13.16 12.84
C LEU A 129 -15.92 12.41 14.00
N ASP A 130 -16.06 13.04 15.16
CA ASP A 130 -16.74 12.48 16.34
C ASP A 130 -18.23 12.18 16.04
N LYS A 131 -18.85 12.98 15.17
CA LYS A 131 -20.22 12.74 14.68
C LYS A 131 -20.33 11.60 13.69
N LEU A 132 -19.26 11.19 13.02
CA LEU A 132 -19.32 10.16 11.98
C LEU A 132 -18.88 8.80 12.48
N PHE A 133 -17.74 8.77 13.18
CA PHE A 133 -17.05 7.56 13.54
C PHE A 133 -17.15 7.28 15.04
N ILE A 134 -17.38 6.01 15.37
CA ILE A 134 -17.30 5.53 16.75
C ILE A 134 -15.84 5.38 17.18
N ALA A 135 -14.98 4.94 16.25
CA ALA A 135 -13.56 4.75 16.47
C ALA A 135 -12.78 4.89 15.17
N GLY A 136 -11.50 5.28 15.28
CA GLY A 136 -10.54 5.27 14.18
C GLY A 136 -9.32 4.42 14.57
N ILE A 137 -8.92 3.51 13.70
CA ILE A 137 -7.72 2.67 13.87
C ILE A 137 -6.65 3.22 12.92
N LYS A 138 -5.49 3.55 13.46
CA LYS A 138 -4.32 3.98 12.68
C LYS A 138 -3.28 2.89 12.67
N LEU A 139 -2.72 2.62 11.50
CA LEU A 139 -1.54 1.75 11.39
C LEU A 139 -0.31 2.53 11.88
N GLY A 140 0.51 1.87 12.70
CA GLY A 140 1.77 2.44 13.17
C GLY A 140 2.80 2.57 12.06
N ARG A 141 3.90 3.26 12.36
CA ARG A 141 5.08 3.27 11.48
C ARG A 141 5.72 1.88 11.47
N LEU A 142 6.31 1.50 10.34
CA LEU A 142 7.08 0.26 10.23
C LEU A 142 8.33 0.33 11.10
N SER A 143 8.50 -0.67 11.96
CA SER A 143 9.76 -0.89 12.69
C SER A 143 10.87 -1.33 11.73
N LEU A 144 12.14 -1.22 12.17
CA LEU A 144 13.28 -1.72 11.38
C LEU A 144 13.14 -3.22 11.06
N GLY A 145 12.61 -4.01 12.01
CA GLY A 145 12.32 -5.43 11.80
C GLY A 145 11.21 -5.66 10.78
N ASP A 146 10.14 -4.86 10.83
CA ASP A 146 8.99 -4.98 9.92
C ASP A 146 9.41 -4.74 8.47
N LYS A 147 10.34 -3.80 8.24
CA LYS A 147 10.88 -3.50 6.90
C LYS A 147 11.58 -4.72 6.29
N ILE A 148 12.38 -5.43 7.10
CA ILE A 148 13.09 -6.65 6.68
C ILE A 148 12.07 -7.77 6.42
N GLU A 149 11.10 -7.94 7.32
CA GLU A 149 10.06 -8.97 7.18
C GLU A 149 9.22 -8.75 5.92
N LEU A 150 8.82 -7.50 5.64
CA LEU A 150 8.10 -7.14 4.42
C LEU A 150 8.92 -7.42 3.17
N PHE A 151 10.20 -7.03 3.17
CA PHE A 151 11.08 -7.32 2.03
C PHE A 151 11.21 -8.83 1.80
N LYS A 152 11.41 -9.61 2.87
CA LYS A 152 11.41 -11.08 2.83
C LYS A 152 10.09 -11.66 2.32
N ALA A 153 8.96 -11.06 2.69
CA ALA A 153 7.65 -11.48 2.20
C ALA A 153 7.50 -11.23 0.70
N PHE A 154 7.97 -10.08 0.19
CA PHE A 154 7.91 -9.75 -1.24
C PHE A 154 8.86 -10.60 -2.10
N THR A 155 9.96 -11.10 -1.53
CA THR A 155 10.95 -11.92 -2.26
C THR A 155 10.77 -13.43 -2.05
N ARG A 156 9.73 -13.85 -1.31
CA ARG A 156 9.51 -15.26 -0.98
C ARG A 156 9.41 -16.13 -2.23
N GLY A 157 10.21 -17.20 -2.29
CA GLY A 157 10.26 -18.12 -3.45
C GLY A 157 10.99 -17.56 -4.67
N GLN A 158 11.55 -16.35 -4.57
CA GLN A 158 12.30 -15.63 -5.59
C GLN A 158 13.73 -15.32 -5.11
N VAL A 159 14.23 -16.06 -4.10
CA VAL A 159 15.64 -16.02 -3.69
C VAL A 159 16.25 -17.38 -4.01
N ASP A 160 17.31 -17.38 -4.82
CA ASP A 160 18.09 -18.59 -5.10
C ASP A 160 18.74 -19.03 -3.80
N THR A 161 18.19 -20.10 -3.22
CA THR A 161 18.83 -20.78 -2.10
C THR A 161 20.03 -21.51 -2.68
N ILE A 162 21.22 -21.11 -2.23
CA ILE A 162 22.43 -21.90 -2.44
C ILE A 162 22.11 -23.27 -1.82
N LYS A 163 21.89 -24.29 -2.66
CA LYS A 163 21.94 -25.68 -2.19
C LYS A 163 23.37 -25.89 -1.76
N ASP A 164 23.63 -25.77 -0.46
CA ASP A 164 24.89 -26.22 0.12
C ASP A 164 25.08 -27.67 -0.30
N THR A 165 26.03 -27.87 -1.21
CA THR A 165 26.54 -29.19 -1.53
C THR A 165 27.54 -29.55 -0.43
N SER A 166 27.04 -29.62 0.79
CA SER A 166 27.74 -30.24 1.90
C SER A 166 27.35 -31.71 1.86
N GLN A 167 28.32 -32.50 1.43
CA GLN A 167 28.31 -33.96 1.48
C GLN A 167 27.75 -34.43 2.83
N LYS A 168 26.55 -35.03 2.80
CA LYS A 168 26.09 -35.88 3.90
C LYS A 168 26.81 -37.21 3.77
N THR A 169 27.89 -37.37 4.52
CA THR A 169 28.25 -38.67 5.07
C THR A 169 27.32 -38.98 6.25
N ASP A 170 26.84 -40.21 6.27
CA ASP A 170 25.81 -40.73 7.15
C ASP A 170 26.14 -40.74 8.65
N ASN A 171 25.04 -40.86 9.41
CA ASN A 171 24.89 -41.30 10.80
C ASN A 171 25.09 -40.25 11.91
N VAL A 172 23.97 -39.86 12.53
CA VAL A 172 23.58 -40.35 13.88
C VAL A 172 22.10 -40.08 14.10
N GLN A 173 21.38 -41.12 14.52
CA GLN A 173 20.03 -41.08 15.07
C GLN A 173 20.04 -40.35 16.41
N THR A 174 19.15 -39.38 16.62
CA THR A 174 18.54 -39.21 17.94
C THR A 174 17.20 -38.47 17.83
N THR A 175 16.24 -39.06 18.52
CA THR A 175 14.83 -38.74 18.63
C THR A 175 14.58 -37.48 19.47
N ALA A 176 13.76 -36.54 18.98
CA ALA A 176 12.82 -35.79 19.82
C ALA A 176 11.79 -35.06 18.94
N SER A 177 10.54 -35.48 19.10
CA SER A 177 9.32 -34.93 18.53
C SER A 177 8.91 -33.62 19.19
N VAL A 178 8.73 -32.54 18.41
CA VAL A 178 7.83 -31.43 18.75
C VAL A 178 7.10 -30.91 17.50
N THR A 179 5.79 -30.91 17.65
CA THR A 179 4.62 -30.58 16.84
C THR A 179 4.73 -29.40 15.85
N LYS A 180 4.36 -29.64 14.58
CA LYS A 180 4.07 -28.60 13.57
C LYS A 180 2.64 -28.06 13.75
N PRO A 181 2.36 -26.75 13.55
CA PRO A 181 1.01 -26.30 13.29
C PRO A 181 0.68 -26.47 11.79
N ILE A 182 -0.49 -27.06 11.56
CA ILE A 182 -1.16 -27.24 10.28
C ILE A 182 -1.72 -25.88 9.85
N TYR A 183 -1.36 -25.41 8.66
CA TYR A 183 -2.11 -24.38 7.95
C TYR A 183 -2.69 -24.98 6.68
N HIS A 184 -4.02 -24.90 6.60
CA HIS A 184 -4.83 -25.32 5.47
C HIS A 184 -4.49 -24.53 4.22
N GLU A 185 -4.24 -25.28 3.15
CA GLU A 185 -4.09 -24.86 1.78
C GLU A 185 -5.47 -24.43 1.25
N SER A 186 -5.62 -23.16 0.88
CA SER A 186 -6.76 -22.69 0.09
C SER A 186 -6.28 -22.27 -1.30
N GLN A 187 -6.93 -22.89 -2.27
CA GLN A 187 -6.74 -22.82 -3.70
C GLN A 187 -6.73 -21.37 -4.22
N SER A 188 -5.73 -21.03 -5.04
CA SER A 188 -5.79 -19.88 -5.94
C SER A 188 -5.59 -20.36 -7.38
N ILE A 189 -6.75 -20.59 -8.02
CA ILE A 189 -7.14 -20.20 -9.38
C ILE A 189 -5.99 -20.15 -10.42
N ASN A 190 -6.00 -21.15 -11.30
CA ASN A 190 -5.34 -21.14 -12.60
C ASN A 190 -5.81 -19.94 -13.43
N VAL A 191 -4.86 -19.15 -13.91
CA VAL A 191 -5.02 -18.35 -15.13
C VAL A 191 -3.98 -18.87 -16.10
N ASP A 192 -4.36 -19.90 -16.85
CA ASP A 192 -3.71 -20.29 -18.08
C ASP A 192 -4.01 -19.21 -19.13
N LEU A 193 -2.97 -18.60 -19.72
CA LEU A 193 -2.95 -18.16 -21.11
C LEU A 193 -1.52 -17.73 -21.46
N TYR A 194 -0.79 -18.58 -22.18
CA TYR A 194 -0.14 -18.32 -23.48
C TYR A 194 0.67 -19.57 -23.84
N GLU A 195 0.29 -20.16 -24.97
CA GLU A 195 0.93 -21.33 -25.59
C GLU A 195 2.40 -21.06 -25.93
N GLN A 196 3.15 -22.15 -25.89
CA GLN A 196 4.57 -22.27 -26.07
C GLN A 196 5.01 -22.00 -27.51
N GLU A 197 6.04 -21.18 -27.68
CA GLU A 197 7.09 -21.47 -28.68
C GLU A 197 8.33 -21.91 -27.90
N GLU A 198 8.69 -23.18 -28.05
CA GLU A 198 9.89 -23.78 -27.48
C GLU A 198 11.13 -23.18 -28.15
N ILE A 199 11.87 -22.36 -27.40
CA ILE A 199 13.27 -22.08 -27.70
C ILE A 199 14.09 -22.85 -26.67
N GLU A 200 14.64 -23.99 -27.10
CA GLU A 200 15.64 -24.73 -26.33
C GLU A 200 16.89 -23.85 -26.13
N ILE A 201 17.09 -23.36 -24.89
CA ILE A 201 18.38 -22.81 -24.46
C ILE A 201 18.86 -23.59 -23.23
N SER A 202 19.86 -24.42 -23.51
CA SER A 202 20.88 -25.02 -22.65
C SER A 202 21.00 -24.49 -21.21
N GLN A 203 20.77 -25.42 -20.26
CA GLN A 203 21.32 -25.59 -18.91
C GLN A 203 22.11 -24.42 -18.25
N ASN A 204 21.37 -23.51 -17.60
CA ASN A 204 21.62 -22.97 -16.26
C ASN A 204 20.50 -21.96 -15.95
N SER A 205 19.27 -22.44 -15.77
CA SER A 205 18.11 -21.57 -15.57
C SER A 205 18.01 -21.11 -14.12
N SER A 206 18.82 -20.11 -13.73
CA SER A 206 18.39 -19.19 -12.67
C SER A 206 17.09 -18.55 -13.14
N LYS A 207 16.03 -18.58 -12.33
CA LYS A 207 14.79 -17.88 -12.70
C LYS A 207 15.14 -16.41 -13.01
N PRO A 208 14.73 -15.83 -14.15
CA PRO A 208 15.18 -14.51 -14.59
C PRO A 208 14.85 -13.37 -13.60
N PHE A 209 13.95 -13.63 -12.65
CA PHE A 209 13.49 -12.69 -11.63
C PHE A 209 13.93 -13.03 -10.20
N ALA A 210 14.81 -14.01 -10.00
CA ALA A 210 15.30 -14.37 -8.67
C ALA A 210 16.45 -13.47 -8.20
N LEU A 211 16.49 -13.14 -6.92
CA LEU A 211 17.64 -12.56 -6.23
C LEU A 211 18.58 -13.68 -5.82
N SER A 212 19.89 -13.46 -5.94
CA SER A 212 20.87 -14.27 -5.24
C SER A 212 20.79 -14.02 -3.72
N ALA A 213 21.27 -14.99 -2.93
CA ALA A 213 21.30 -14.85 -1.46
C ALA A 213 22.09 -13.61 -1.00
N LYS A 214 23.17 -13.25 -1.69
CA LYS A 214 23.99 -12.07 -1.37
C LYS A 214 23.27 -10.77 -1.69
N GLU A 215 22.59 -10.68 -2.84
CA GLU A 215 21.75 -9.53 -3.19
C GLU A 215 20.63 -9.35 -2.15
N PHE A 216 19.99 -10.46 -1.75
CA PHE A 216 18.94 -10.41 -0.73
C PHE A 216 19.48 -9.89 0.61
N GLU A 217 20.60 -10.41 1.09
CA GLU A 217 21.22 -9.98 2.35
C GLU A 217 21.63 -8.50 2.29
N PHE A 218 22.31 -8.10 1.21
CA PHE A 218 22.74 -6.71 1.01
C PHE A 218 21.56 -5.73 1.03
N ILE A 219 20.54 -6.01 0.24
CA ILE A 219 19.35 -5.15 0.13
C ILE A 219 18.57 -5.13 1.45
N SER A 220 18.42 -6.29 2.11
CA SER A 220 17.73 -6.39 3.41
C SER A 220 18.43 -5.55 4.48
N ASN A 221 19.76 -5.61 4.52
CA ASN A 221 20.57 -4.83 5.46
C ASN A 221 20.42 -3.33 5.20
N ILE A 222 20.39 -2.88 3.94
CA ILE A 222 20.18 -1.46 3.66
C ILE A 222 18.77 -1.05 4.08
N ILE A 223 17.74 -1.73 3.58
CA ILE A 223 16.32 -1.41 3.86
C ILE A 223 16.03 -1.41 5.37
N GLY A 224 16.57 -2.39 6.09
CA GLY A 224 16.40 -2.52 7.54
C GLY A 224 17.08 -1.41 8.34
N ASN A 225 18.11 -0.76 7.81
CA ASN A 225 18.84 0.32 8.47
C ASN A 225 18.41 1.72 8.00
N LEU A 226 17.42 1.83 7.11
CA LEU A 226 16.88 3.14 6.70
C LEU A 226 16.08 3.75 7.86
N ASP A 227 16.48 4.94 8.32
CA ASP A 227 15.78 5.70 9.36
C ASP A 227 14.56 6.47 8.81
N THR A 228 14.30 6.39 7.51
CA THR A 228 13.19 7.10 6.88
C THR A 228 11.85 6.38 7.03
N GLU A 229 10.76 7.16 7.01
CA GLU A 229 9.40 6.65 6.96
C GLU A 229 9.13 6.04 5.59
N ILE A 230 9.21 4.71 5.51
CA ILE A 230 8.99 3.94 4.29
C ILE A 230 7.71 3.13 4.45
N THR A 231 6.90 3.07 3.40
CA THR A 231 5.67 2.28 3.33
C THR A 231 5.91 0.90 2.70
N PRO A 232 5.06 -0.11 2.99
CA PRO A 232 5.15 -1.41 2.34
C PRO A 232 5.10 -1.31 0.80
N ARG A 233 4.29 -0.38 0.27
CA ARG A 233 4.18 -0.12 -1.17
C ARG A 233 5.51 0.36 -1.75
N GLN A 234 6.22 1.26 -1.07
CA GLN A 234 7.53 1.74 -1.55
C GLN A 234 8.59 0.63 -1.54
N ILE A 235 8.64 -0.23 -0.51
CA ILE A 235 9.55 -1.39 -0.47
C ILE A 235 9.26 -2.31 -1.68
N ARG A 236 7.99 -2.60 -1.95
CA ARG A 236 7.57 -3.43 -3.08
C ARG A 236 7.94 -2.81 -4.43
N ILE A 237 7.69 -1.52 -4.61
CA ILE A 237 8.05 -0.79 -5.84
C ILE A 237 9.56 -0.82 -6.05
N TYR A 238 10.34 -0.55 -4.99
CA TYR A 238 11.80 -0.63 -5.04
C TYR A 238 12.27 -2.01 -5.51
N TYR A 239 11.71 -3.10 -4.96
CA TYR A 239 12.07 -4.46 -5.37
C TYR A 239 11.87 -4.70 -6.87
N TYR A 240 10.71 -4.34 -7.41
CA TYR A 240 10.44 -4.53 -8.84
C TYR A 240 11.29 -3.61 -9.73
N ARG A 241 11.53 -2.37 -9.30
CA ARG A 241 12.44 -1.47 -9.98
C ARG A 241 13.86 -2.03 -10.04
N TYR A 242 14.32 -2.64 -8.94
CA TYR A 242 15.63 -3.28 -8.90
C TYR A 242 15.73 -4.43 -9.91
N LEU A 243 14.73 -5.31 -9.95
CA LEU A 243 14.69 -6.41 -10.92
C LEU A 243 14.67 -5.90 -12.37
N LEU A 244 13.86 -4.88 -12.64
CA LEU A 244 13.77 -4.28 -13.97
C LEU A 244 15.11 -3.65 -14.38
N ALA A 245 15.71 -2.84 -13.50
CA ALA A 245 17.00 -2.20 -13.74
C ALA A 245 18.11 -3.23 -13.97
N ARG A 246 18.13 -4.30 -13.16
CA ARG A 246 19.07 -5.42 -13.31
C ARG A 246 18.91 -6.10 -14.66
N ASN A 247 17.68 -6.33 -15.11
CA ASN A 247 17.39 -6.95 -16.41
C ASN A 247 17.79 -6.04 -17.59
N LEU A 248 17.64 -4.72 -17.46
CA LEU A 248 18.10 -3.77 -18.46
C LEU A 248 19.63 -3.77 -18.59
N LEU A 249 20.34 -3.91 -17.46
CA LEU A 249 21.80 -4.03 -17.44
C LEU A 249 22.32 -5.43 -17.82
N PHE A 250 21.43 -6.44 -17.87
CA PHE A 250 21.81 -7.85 -18.02
C PHE A 250 22.62 -8.17 -19.26
N LYS A 251 22.27 -7.58 -20.41
CA LYS A 251 22.99 -7.80 -21.67
C LYS A 251 24.44 -7.36 -21.62
N LYS A 252 24.80 -6.41 -20.75
CA LYS A 252 26.17 -5.92 -20.59
C LYS A 252 26.92 -6.59 -19.44
N TYR A 253 26.22 -7.24 -18.51
CA TYR A 253 26.87 -8.09 -17.48
C TYR A 253 27.67 -9.24 -18.09
N LEU A 254 27.25 -9.73 -19.25
CA LEU A 254 27.93 -10.81 -19.98
C LEU A 254 29.37 -10.46 -20.37
N ASN A 255 29.71 -9.16 -20.43
CA ASN A 255 31.06 -8.72 -20.77
C ASN A 255 32.04 -8.76 -19.58
N PHE A 256 31.57 -8.98 -18.34
CA PHE A 256 32.46 -9.11 -17.20
C PHE A 256 33.00 -10.54 -17.07
N SER A 257 34.31 -10.65 -16.95
CA SER A 257 35.00 -11.94 -16.81
C SER A 257 35.02 -12.47 -15.38
N SER A 258 34.63 -11.67 -14.38
CA SER A 258 34.72 -12.06 -12.96
C SER A 258 33.43 -11.86 -12.16
N GLN A 259 33.12 -12.84 -11.32
CA GLN A 259 31.96 -12.81 -10.42
C GLN A 259 32.01 -11.63 -9.43
N LEU A 260 33.21 -11.22 -9.01
CA LEU A 260 33.39 -10.09 -8.10
C LEU A 260 32.94 -8.77 -8.73
N GLN A 261 33.22 -8.56 -10.02
CA GLN A 261 32.77 -7.36 -10.75
C GLN A 261 31.25 -7.33 -10.89
N ILE A 262 30.63 -8.48 -11.20
CA ILE A 262 29.17 -8.58 -11.31
C ILE A 262 28.50 -8.22 -9.97
N GLU A 263 29.01 -8.73 -8.85
CA GLU A 263 28.50 -8.41 -7.51
C GLU A 263 28.67 -6.93 -7.15
N GLN A 264 29.82 -6.32 -7.47
CA GLN A 264 30.03 -4.89 -7.25
C GLN A 264 29.03 -4.04 -8.03
N VAL A 265 28.72 -4.40 -9.28
CA VAL A 265 27.71 -3.66 -10.06
C VAL A 265 26.31 -3.84 -9.48
N ARG A 266 25.96 -5.05 -9.03
CA ARG A 266 24.64 -5.32 -8.39
C ARG A 266 24.46 -4.52 -7.11
N HIS A 267 25.48 -4.46 -6.27
CA HIS A 267 25.47 -3.66 -5.04
C HIS A 267 25.41 -2.17 -5.34
N LEU A 268 26.19 -1.69 -6.31
CA LEU A 268 26.17 -0.30 -6.73
C LEU A 268 24.79 0.10 -7.28
N LEU A 269 24.20 -0.73 -8.15
CA LEU A 269 22.85 -0.54 -8.68
C LEU A 269 21.81 -0.48 -7.56
N ALA A 270 21.82 -1.45 -6.64
CA ALA A 270 20.91 -1.48 -5.50
C ALA A 270 21.05 -0.20 -4.65
N GLY A 271 22.28 0.20 -4.32
CA GLY A 271 22.54 1.40 -3.53
C GLY A 271 22.07 2.69 -4.22
N MET A 272 22.40 2.87 -5.51
CA MET A 272 21.93 4.03 -6.29
C MET A 272 20.41 4.09 -6.38
N LEU A 273 19.77 2.95 -6.59
CA LEU A 273 18.32 2.87 -6.70
C LEU A 273 17.62 3.15 -5.36
N ILE A 274 18.19 2.71 -4.23
CA ILE A 274 17.71 3.05 -2.89
C ILE A 274 17.79 4.56 -2.66
N LEU A 275 18.96 5.16 -2.90
CA LEU A 275 19.14 6.61 -2.71
C LEU A 275 18.13 7.41 -3.54
N LYS A 276 17.93 7.01 -4.81
CA LYS A 276 16.98 7.68 -5.70
C LYS A 276 15.52 7.42 -5.31
N CYS A 277 15.13 6.18 -5.02
CA CYS A 277 13.72 5.84 -4.71
C CYS A 277 13.22 6.44 -3.38
N PHE A 278 14.13 6.70 -2.45
CA PHE A 278 13.80 7.22 -1.12
C PHE A 278 14.30 8.65 -0.88
N GLU A 279 14.75 9.35 -1.95
CA GLU A 279 15.20 10.74 -1.91
C GLU A 279 16.26 11.00 -0.81
N LEU A 280 17.23 10.10 -0.71
CA LEU A 280 18.28 10.17 0.30
C LEU A 280 19.54 10.82 -0.24
N ASP A 281 20.14 11.71 0.55
CA ASP A 281 21.49 12.20 0.32
C ASP A 281 22.51 11.11 0.69
N GLY A 282 23.41 10.74 -0.23
CA GLY A 282 24.35 9.66 0.08
C GLY A 282 25.37 9.28 -1.00
N ILE A 283 25.42 9.99 -2.13
CA ILE A 283 26.46 9.78 -3.14
C ILE A 283 27.61 10.75 -2.86
N GLN A 284 28.80 10.22 -2.59
CA GLN A 284 30.03 10.99 -2.59
C GLN A 284 30.95 10.47 -3.70
N GLU A 285 31.08 11.24 -4.78
CA GLU A 285 32.04 10.97 -5.83
C GLU A 285 33.39 11.61 -5.49
N THR A 286 34.46 10.81 -5.48
CA THR A 286 35.81 11.36 -5.38
C THR A 286 36.56 11.07 -6.68
N ASN A 287 36.83 12.12 -7.45
CA ASN A 287 37.63 12.03 -8.67
C ASN A 287 39.11 11.83 -8.33
N LYS A 288 39.50 10.62 -7.93
CA LYS A 288 40.91 10.21 -7.96
C LYS A 288 41.19 9.52 -9.28
N VAL A 289 41.56 10.31 -10.28
CA VAL A 289 42.05 9.82 -11.57
C VAL A 289 43.41 9.16 -11.33
N SER A 290 43.46 7.82 -11.35
CA SER A 290 44.72 7.10 -11.47
C SER A 290 45.05 6.99 -12.95
N THR A 291 46.19 7.56 -13.34
CA THR A 291 46.59 7.85 -14.73
C THR A 291 46.81 6.65 -15.65
N ASN A 292 46.56 5.41 -15.21
CA ASN A 292 46.81 4.23 -16.06
C ASN A 292 45.62 3.29 -16.28
N ASN A 293 44.45 3.52 -15.68
CA ASN A 293 43.21 2.79 -15.97
C ASN A 293 42.06 3.71 -15.57
N ASN A 294 41.09 3.99 -16.45
CA ASN A 294 39.92 4.89 -16.26
C ASN A 294 38.95 4.44 -15.14
N LEU A 295 39.47 4.15 -13.94
CA LEU A 295 38.76 3.67 -12.77
C LEU A 295 38.43 4.86 -11.88
N HIS A 296 37.14 5.05 -11.62
CA HIS A 296 36.61 6.03 -10.71
C HIS A 296 36.24 5.37 -9.38
N THR A 297 36.40 6.11 -8.28
CA THR A 297 35.99 5.65 -6.94
C THR A 297 34.72 6.37 -6.54
N ILE A 298 33.62 5.62 -6.43
CA ILE A 298 32.31 6.12 -5.98
C ILE A 298 32.00 5.55 -4.60
N THR A 299 31.51 6.39 -3.69
CA THR A 299 31.06 5.96 -2.36
C THR A 299 29.55 6.06 -2.28
N ILE A 300 28.90 4.93 -2.00
CA ILE A 300 27.44 4.84 -1.83
C ILE A 300 27.16 4.14 -0.51
N LEU A 301 26.36 4.77 0.36
CA LEU A 301 25.99 4.23 1.66
C LEU A 301 27.22 3.82 2.50
N GLY A 302 28.31 4.58 2.40
CA GLY A 302 29.58 4.33 3.11
C GLY A 302 30.46 3.24 2.49
N ILE A 303 30.04 2.59 1.39
CA ILE A 303 30.79 1.55 0.70
C ILE A 303 31.48 2.14 -0.53
N GLN A 304 32.79 1.93 -0.66
CA GLN A 304 33.59 2.39 -1.80
C GLN A 304 33.64 1.36 -2.92
N TYR A 305 33.33 1.78 -4.14
CA TYR A 305 33.40 0.99 -5.36
C TYR A 305 34.41 1.61 -6.34
N LYS A 306 35.24 0.77 -6.96
CA LYS A 306 36.19 1.18 -8.01
C LYS A 306 35.74 0.60 -9.34
N MET A 307 35.34 1.45 -10.28
CA MET A 307 34.69 1.00 -11.51
C MET A 307 34.95 1.96 -12.67
N ASN A 308 34.82 1.48 -13.92
CA ASN A 308 34.92 2.33 -15.11
C ASN A 308 33.80 3.40 -15.08
N ARG A 309 34.15 4.65 -15.41
CA ARG A 309 33.20 5.77 -15.50
C ARG A 309 32.00 5.50 -16.39
N ASP A 310 32.23 4.89 -17.55
CA ASP A 310 31.17 4.65 -18.55
C ASP A 310 30.10 3.73 -17.98
N LEU A 311 30.53 2.74 -17.18
CA LEU A 311 29.64 1.82 -16.51
C LEU A 311 28.87 2.50 -15.37
N ILE A 312 29.51 3.39 -14.61
CA ILE A 312 28.82 4.19 -13.58
C ILE A 312 27.75 5.08 -14.22
N MET A 313 28.08 5.78 -15.31
CA MET A 313 27.14 6.62 -16.04
C MET A 313 25.97 5.83 -16.61
N GLU A 314 26.22 4.61 -17.08
CA GLU A 314 25.17 3.73 -17.57
C GLU A 314 24.25 3.24 -16.44
N ILE A 315 24.80 2.80 -15.30
CA ILE A 315 24.00 2.43 -14.13
C ILE A 315 23.14 3.61 -13.70
N SER A 316 23.72 4.81 -13.65
CA SER A 316 22.98 6.04 -13.38
C SER A 316 21.84 6.25 -14.38
N SER A 317 22.10 6.11 -15.69
CA SER A 317 21.08 6.23 -16.72
C SER A 317 19.94 5.23 -16.58
N VAL A 318 20.23 3.98 -16.19
CA VAL A 318 19.19 2.96 -15.97
C VAL A 318 18.38 3.26 -14.71
N VAL A 319 19.03 3.74 -13.64
CA VAL A 319 18.33 4.18 -12.43
C VAL A 319 17.37 5.33 -12.74
N GLU A 320 17.81 6.34 -13.49
CA GLU A 320 16.95 7.44 -13.94
C GLU A 320 15.78 6.95 -14.81
N MET A 321 16.03 6.02 -15.73
CA MET A 321 14.99 5.45 -16.59
C MET A 321 13.90 4.70 -15.80
N VAL A 322 14.27 3.97 -14.75
CA VAL A 322 13.35 3.11 -14.00
C VAL A 322 12.62 3.87 -12.87
N VAL A 323 13.20 4.96 -12.36
CA VAL A 323 12.53 5.82 -11.38
C VAL A 323 11.63 6.84 -12.07
N GLY A 324 12.13 7.53 -13.10
CA GLY A 324 11.34 8.28 -14.09
C GLY A 324 10.67 9.57 -13.61
N TYR A 325 10.97 10.07 -12.40
CA TYR A 325 10.48 11.35 -11.88
C TYR A 325 11.51 12.04 -10.99
#